data_AF-A0A945ZT34-F1
#
_entry.id   AF-A0A945ZT34-F1
#
_cell.length_a   1.000
_cell.length_b   1.000
_cell.length_c   1.000
_cell.angle_alpha   90.00
_cell.angle_beta   90.00
_cell.angle_gamma   90.00
#
_symmetry.space_group_name_H-M   'P 1'
#
loop_
_entity.id
_entity.type
_entity.pdbx_description
1 polymer ?
#
loop_
_entity_poly.entity_id
_entity_poly.type
_entity_poly.pdbx_seq_one_letter_code
_entity_poly.pdbx_strand_id
1 'polypeptide(L)' 'GGTIPRRLIWPMGEESTNADNYKAAVAAQGPNDFTTRVWWDK' A
#
# COMPACT_ATOMS: atom_id res chain seq x y z
N GLY A 1 12.33 -11.33 -16.02
CA GLY A 1 11.35 -10.28 -16.32
C GLY A 1 10.79 -9.75 -15.01
N GLY A 2 10.49 -8.46 -14.91
CA GLY A 2 9.96 -7.83 -13.68
C GLY A 2 8.44 -7.94 -13.55
N THR A 3 7.93 -7.66 -12.35
CA THR A 3 6.48 -7.63 -12.06
C THR A 3 5.94 -6.23 -12.35
N ILE A 4 4.87 -6.14 -13.15
CA ILE A 4 4.18 -4.87 -13.45
C ILE A 4 3.49 -4.35 -12.18
N PRO A 5 3.57 -3.04 -11.87
CA PRO A 5 2.81 -2.41 -10.79
C PRO A 5 1.30 -2.69 -10.88
N ARG A 6 0.69 -3.01 -9.75
CA ARG A 6 -0.76 -3.31 -9.60
C ARG A 6 -1.53 -2.18 -8.90
N ARG A 7 -0.84 -1.28 -8.22
CA ARG A 7 -1.42 -0.10 -7.55
C ARG A 7 -0.42 1.05 -7.45
N LEU A 8 -0.90 2.23 -7.07
CA LEU A 8 -0.06 3.33 -6.60
C LEU A 8 0.18 3.21 -5.08
N ILE A 9 1.30 3.77 -4.63
CA ILE A 9 1.68 3.80 -3.22
C ILE A 9 1.08 5.03 -2.51
N TRP A 10 0.91 4.94 -1.19
CA TRP A 10 0.63 6.11 -0.37
C TRP A 10 1.84 7.06 -0.38
N PRO A 11 1.62 8.39 -0.29
CA PRO A 11 2.70 9.37 -0.19
C PRO A 11 3.61 9.10 1.01
N MET A 12 4.90 9.39 0.87
CA MET A 12 5.90 9.18 1.94
C MET A 12 5.57 9.91 3.26
N GLY A 13 4.88 11.05 3.18
CA GLY A 13 4.49 11.82 4.37
C GLY A 13 3.38 11.19 5.19
N GLU A 14 2.59 10.28 4.61
CA GLU A 14 1.38 9.72 5.24
C GLU A 14 1.71 8.95 6.53
N GLU A 15 2.84 8.23 6.54
CA GLU A 15 3.30 7.50 7.72
C GLU A 15 3.64 8.43 8.89
N SER A 16 4.08 9.65 8.60
CA SER A 16 4.44 10.65 9.63
C SER A 16 3.24 11.47 10.07
N THR A 17 2.36 11.88 9.14
CA THR A 17 1.24 12.78 9.43
C THR A 17 -0.03 12.05 9.85
N ASN A 18 -0.14 10.75 9.54
CA ASN A 18 -1.34 9.95 9.77
C ASN A 18 -1.00 8.49 10.15
N ALA A 19 -0.04 8.33 11.06
CA ALA A 19 0.58 7.05 11.39
C ALA A 19 -0.42 5.94 11.75
N ASP A 20 -1.46 6.24 12.52
CA ASP A 20 -2.40 5.22 13.01
C ASP A 20 -3.27 4.66 11.87
N ASN A 21 -3.79 5.53 11.01
CA ASN A 21 -4.56 5.09 9.84
C ASN A 21 -3.67 4.42 8.80
N TYR A 22 -2.43 4.90 8.61
CA TYR A 22 -1.46 4.24 7.73
C TYR A 22 -1.17 2.81 8.18
N LYS A 23 -0.88 2.60 9.47
CA LYS A 23 -0.64 1.26 10.04
C LYS A 23 -1.86 0.36 9.92
N ALA A 24 -3.06 0.88 10.17
CA ALA A 24 -4.30 0.13 10.02
C ALA A 24 -4.54 -0.32 8.56
N ALA A 25 -4.27 0.57 7.60
CA ALA A 25 -4.39 0.26 6.17
C ALA A 25 -3.37 -0.79 5.74
N VAL A 26 -2.10 -0.67 6.17
CA VAL A 26 -1.04 -1.66 5.90
C VAL A 26 -1.39 -3.01 6.50
N ALA A 27 -1.95 -3.06 7.71
CA ALA A 27 -2.38 -4.31 8.34
C ALA A 27 -3.53 -4.98 7.57
N ALA A 28 -4.46 -4.21 7.01
CA ALA A 28 -5.61 -4.73 6.28
C ALA A 28 -5.31 -5.11 4.82
N GLN A 29 -4.40 -4.38 4.15
CA GLN A 29 -4.17 -4.48 2.71
C GLN A 29 -2.80 -5.05 2.35
N GLY A 30 -1.89 -5.13 3.32
CA GLY A 30 -0.48 -5.49 3.09
C GLY A 30 0.43 -4.27 2.91
N PRO A 31 1.73 -4.52 2.64
CA PRO A 31 2.76 -3.47 2.60
C PRO A 31 2.51 -2.45 1.49
N ASN A 32 3.01 -1.22 1.66
CA ASN A 32 2.91 -0.09 0.71
C ASN A 32 3.80 -0.24 -0.54
N ASP A 33 3.68 -1.37 -1.24
CA ASP A 33 4.44 -1.67 -2.45
C ASP A 33 3.57 -1.55 -3.70
N PHE A 34 4.21 -1.19 -4.81
CA PHE A 34 3.58 -1.15 -6.13
C PHE A 34 3.03 -2.51 -6.59
N THR A 35 3.53 -3.60 -6.04
CA THR A 35 3.15 -4.98 -6.38
C THR A 35 2.10 -5.57 -5.44
N THR A 36 1.75 -4.90 -4.34
CA THR A 36 0.70 -5.35 -3.42
C THR A 36 -0.65 -5.34 -4.13
N ARG A 37 -1.39 -6.43 -3.99
CA ARG A 37 -2.69 -6.60 -4.63
C ARG A 37 -3.75 -5.76 -3.93
N VAL A 38 -4.70 -5.26 -4.72
CA VAL A 38 -5.89 -4.58 -4.23
C VAL A 38 -7.04 -5.59 -4.08
N TRP A 39 -8.03 -5.30 -3.24
CA TRP A 39 -9.07 -6.26 -2.85
C TRP A 39 -9.87 -6.86 -4.03
N TRP A 40 -9.99 -6.13 -5.15
CA TRP A 40 -10.69 -6.59 -6.35
C TRP A 40 -9.77 -7.29 -7.37
N ASP A 41 -8.44 -7.27 -7.16
CA ASP A 41 -7.43 -7.91 -8.03
C ASP A 41 -7.13 -9.34 -7.51
N LYS A 42 -7.96 -10.30 -7.97
CA LYS A 42 -7.87 -11.73 -7.64
C LYS A 42 -6.76 -12.47 -8.37
#